data_AF-A0A968VRU3-F1
#
_entry.id   AF-A0A968VRU3-F1
#
_cell.length_a   1.000
_cell.length_b   1.000
_cell.length_c   1.000
_cell.angle_alpha   90.00
_cell.angle_beta   90.00
_cell.angle_gamma   90.00
#
_symmetry.space_group_name_H-M   'P 1'
#
loop_
_entity.id
_entity.type
_entity.pdbx_description
1 polymer ?
#
loop_
_entity_poly.entity_id
_entity_poly.type
_entity_poly.pdbx_seq_one_letter_code
_entity_poly.pdbx_strand_id
1 'polypeptide(L)'
;MSISTDELITRLQRSLGETLTILAALNDEELDTPCDHICAMGGTLRDLLTHNIDHERMHAGQIFSARYYLQAMQKSEVQRLMAETLRARSELIAALIGLPAGLLDATVPNEQWTIRQMAEHTIYWERHSVDELARRRLAERLSFQPSALADVVDPIYGPLPQVDPDDHETPTPIL
;
A
#
# COMPACT_ATOMS: atom_id res chain seq x y z
N MET A 1 -27.30 9.76 4.80
CA MET A 1 -26.14 10.42 4.14
C MET A 1 -25.51 9.41 3.19
N SER A 2 -25.17 9.81 1.96
CA SER A 2 -24.46 8.96 1.00
C SER A 2 -22.95 9.05 1.24
N ILE A 3 -22.27 7.92 1.31
CA ILE A 3 -20.80 7.82 1.36
C ILE A 3 -20.19 8.15 -0.01
N SER A 4 -19.04 8.82 -0.06
CA SER A 4 -18.29 9.04 -1.30
C SER A 4 -17.41 7.84 -1.66
N THR A 5 -17.00 7.72 -2.92
CA THR A 5 -16.07 6.66 -3.36
C THR A 5 -14.74 6.72 -2.60
N ASP A 6 -14.19 7.91 -2.38
CA ASP A 6 -12.91 8.09 -1.68
C ASP A 6 -13.01 7.69 -0.20
N GLU A 7 -14.16 7.97 0.43
CA GLU A 7 -14.42 7.54 1.80
C GLU A 7 -14.53 6.00 1.87
N LEU A 8 -15.16 5.36 0.88
CA LEU A 8 -15.21 3.89 0.81
C LEU A 8 -13.81 3.28 0.59
N ILE A 9 -12.99 3.85 -0.29
CA ILE A 9 -11.60 3.40 -0.50
C ILE A 9 -10.78 3.52 0.80
N THR A 10 -10.91 4.64 1.51
CA THR A 10 -10.23 4.85 2.80
C THR A 10 -10.65 3.82 3.84
N ARG A 11 -11.94 3.46 3.87
CA ARG A 11 -12.46 2.40 4.75
C ARG A 11 -11.87 1.04 4.41
N LEU A 12 -11.78 0.69 3.12
CA LEU A 12 -11.16 -0.57 2.67
C LEU A 12 -9.67 -0.63 3.08
N GLN A 13 -8.92 0.45 2.88
CA GLN A 13 -7.50 0.51 3.28
C GLN A 13 -7.29 0.35 4.78
N ARG A 14 -8.13 1.00 5.60
CA ARG A 14 -8.09 0.85 7.06
C ARG A 14 -8.42 -0.58 7.48
N SER A 15 -9.50 -1.14 6.92
CA SER A 15 -9.93 -2.51 7.22
C SER A 15 -8.90 -3.56 6.80
N LEU A 16 -8.17 -3.33 5.70
CA LEU A 16 -7.05 -4.17 5.30
C LEU A 16 -5.93 -4.14 6.35
N GLY A 17 -5.53 -2.96 6.83
CA GLY A 17 -4.51 -2.83 7.88
C GLY A 17 -4.90 -3.54 9.19
N GLU A 18 -6.15 -3.41 9.60
CA GLU A 18 -6.71 -4.11 10.77
C GLU A 18 -6.70 -5.63 10.55
N THR A 19 -7.15 -6.09 9.39
CA THR A 19 -7.14 -7.52 8.99
C THR A 19 -5.73 -8.09 9.04
N LEU A 20 -4.75 -7.43 8.42
CA LEU A 20 -3.37 -7.89 8.39
C LEU A 20 -2.74 -7.93 9.78
N THR A 21 -3.09 -6.99 10.66
CA THR A 21 -2.65 -6.99 12.06
C THR A 21 -3.16 -8.22 12.82
N ILE A 22 -4.43 -8.60 12.60
CA ILE A 22 -5.03 -9.80 13.21
C ILE A 22 -4.38 -11.06 12.64
N LEU A 23 -4.24 -11.16 11.31
CA LEU A 23 -3.65 -12.32 10.65
C LEU A 23 -2.19 -12.54 11.04
N ALA A 24 -1.42 -11.48 11.29
CA ALA A 24 -0.04 -11.57 11.75
C ALA A 24 0.13 -12.20 13.15
N ALA A 25 -0.93 -12.25 13.95
CA ALA A 25 -0.92 -12.89 15.26
C ALA A 25 -1.26 -14.39 15.20
N LEU A 26 -1.74 -14.88 14.04
CA LEU A 26 -2.14 -16.27 13.83
C LEU A 26 -0.91 -17.17 13.70
N ASN A 27 -0.95 -18.35 14.29
CA ASN A 27 0.02 -19.41 14.02
C ASN A 27 -0.55 -20.51 13.10
N ASP A 28 0.33 -21.30 12.50
CA ASP A 28 -0.07 -22.31 11.50
C ASP A 28 -0.95 -23.42 12.08
N GLU A 29 -0.81 -23.76 13.36
CA GLU A 29 -1.61 -24.82 14.01
C GLU A 29 -3.08 -24.37 14.18
N GLU A 30 -3.31 -23.08 14.43
CA GLU A 30 -4.64 -22.50 14.56
C GLU A 30 -5.46 -22.59 13.26
N LEU A 31 -4.79 -22.65 12.10
CA LEU A 31 -5.47 -22.75 10.80
C LEU A 31 -6.30 -24.02 10.66
N ASP A 32 -5.89 -25.10 11.32
CA ASP A 32 -6.55 -26.40 11.20
C ASP A 32 -7.63 -26.62 12.29
N THR A 33 -7.91 -25.60 13.11
CA THR A 33 -8.98 -25.64 14.11
C THR A 33 -10.37 -25.60 13.43
N PRO A 34 -11.36 -26.39 13.90
CA PRO A 34 -12.73 -26.29 13.41
C PRO A 34 -13.29 -24.88 13.59
N CYS A 35 -14.03 -24.38 12.60
CA CYS A 35 -14.58 -23.03 12.63
C CYS A 35 -16.12 -23.06 12.58
N ASP A 36 -16.74 -22.49 13.61
CA ASP A 36 -18.21 -22.39 13.71
C ASP A 36 -18.83 -21.31 12.80
N HIS A 37 -18.00 -20.49 12.16
CA HIS A 37 -18.49 -19.44 11.28
C HIS A 37 -19.08 -20.03 10.01
N ILE A 38 -20.27 -19.57 9.60
CA ILE A 38 -21.01 -20.13 8.44
C ILE A 38 -20.18 -20.12 7.15
N CYS A 39 -19.37 -19.09 6.93
CA CYS A 39 -18.51 -19.00 5.74
C CYS A 39 -17.36 -20.02 5.73
N ALA A 40 -17.06 -20.69 6.85
CA ALA A 40 -16.14 -21.83 6.87
C ALA A 40 -16.77 -23.09 6.27
N MET A 41 -18.10 -23.09 6.03
CA MET A 41 -18.84 -24.20 5.41
C MET A 41 -18.67 -25.54 6.13
N GLY A 42 -18.55 -25.50 7.46
CA GLY A 42 -18.31 -26.68 8.30
C GLY A 42 -16.86 -27.16 8.29
N GLY A 43 -15.94 -26.39 7.71
CA GLY A 43 -14.50 -26.64 7.69
C GLY A 43 -13.75 -25.97 8.84
N THR A 44 -12.51 -25.61 8.55
CA THR A 44 -11.51 -25.07 9.47
C THR A 44 -11.39 -23.55 9.37
N LEU A 45 -10.58 -22.94 10.24
CA LEU A 45 -10.22 -21.52 10.11
C LEU A 45 -9.52 -21.22 8.77
N ARG A 46 -8.71 -22.15 8.25
CA ARG A 46 -8.12 -22.07 6.91
C ARG A 46 -9.20 -21.91 5.84
N ASP A 47 -10.24 -22.74 5.90
CA ASP A 47 -11.34 -22.69 4.94
C ASP A 47 -12.08 -21.36 4.99
N LEU A 48 -12.31 -20.80 6.19
CA LEU A 48 -12.88 -19.46 6.37
C LEU A 48 -12.01 -18.38 5.70
N LEU A 49 -10.71 -18.38 5.95
CA LEU A 49 -9.80 -17.35 5.43
C LEU A 49 -9.63 -17.47 3.91
N THR A 50 -9.50 -18.68 3.38
CA THR A 50 -9.50 -18.94 1.93
C THR A 50 -10.80 -18.47 1.29
N HIS A 51 -11.95 -18.80 1.90
CA HIS A 51 -13.25 -18.32 1.44
C HIS A 51 -13.29 -16.79 1.38
N ASN A 52 -12.82 -16.09 2.42
CA ASN A 52 -12.85 -14.62 2.44
C ASN A 52 -12.01 -14.00 1.31
N ILE A 53 -10.82 -14.54 1.04
CA ILE A 53 -9.95 -14.07 -0.05
C ILE A 53 -10.66 -14.25 -1.41
N ASP A 54 -11.24 -15.41 -1.67
CA ASP A 54 -11.92 -15.67 -2.93
C ASP A 54 -13.22 -14.88 -3.06
N HIS A 55 -13.92 -14.64 -1.95
CA HIS A 55 -15.10 -13.80 -1.89
C HIS A 55 -14.79 -12.33 -2.22
N GLU A 56 -13.67 -11.80 -1.73
CA GLU A 56 -13.22 -10.45 -2.09
C GLU A 56 -12.89 -10.33 -3.59
N ARG A 57 -12.22 -11.32 -4.18
CA ARG A 57 -11.96 -11.38 -5.63
C ARG A 57 -13.25 -11.43 -6.44
N MET A 58 -14.23 -12.21 -5.98
CA MET A 58 -15.54 -12.29 -6.62
C MET A 58 -16.24 -10.92 -6.62
N HIS A 59 -16.25 -10.23 -5.48
CA HIS A 59 -16.85 -8.89 -5.39
C HIS A 59 -16.11 -7.84 -6.20
N ALA A 60 -14.78 -7.91 -6.32
CA ALA A 60 -14.04 -7.07 -7.25
C ALA A 60 -14.50 -7.29 -8.70
N GLY A 61 -14.70 -8.55 -9.12
CA GLY A 61 -15.27 -8.89 -10.43
C GLY A 61 -16.70 -8.36 -10.63
N GLN A 62 -17.55 -8.45 -9.61
CA GLN A 62 -18.89 -7.88 -9.64
C GLN A 62 -18.87 -6.36 -9.77
N ILE A 63 -17.97 -5.67 -9.06
CA ILE A 63 -17.80 -4.22 -9.20
C ILE A 63 -17.37 -3.86 -10.63
N PHE A 64 -16.41 -4.59 -11.22
CA PHE A 64 -16.04 -4.36 -12.63
C PHE A 64 -17.22 -4.55 -13.58
N SER A 65 -18.02 -5.58 -13.35
CA SER A 65 -19.22 -5.87 -14.16
C SER A 65 -20.26 -4.76 -14.00
N ALA A 66 -20.52 -4.31 -12.78
CA ALA A 66 -21.42 -3.20 -12.48
C ALA A 66 -20.95 -1.90 -13.14
N ARG A 67 -19.64 -1.59 -13.10
CA ARG A 67 -19.07 -0.42 -13.78
C ARG A 67 -19.28 -0.47 -15.28
N TYR A 68 -19.17 -1.66 -15.89
CA TYR A 68 -19.44 -1.83 -17.31
C TYR A 68 -20.91 -1.56 -17.63
N TYR A 69 -21.85 -2.19 -16.91
CA TYR A 69 -23.28 -2.00 -17.14
C TYR A 69 -23.76 -0.57 -16.88
N LEU A 70 -23.17 0.11 -15.89
CA LEU A 70 -23.44 1.52 -15.58
C LEU A 70 -22.67 2.51 -16.47
N GLN A 71 -21.88 2.02 -17.44
CA GLN A 71 -21.04 2.83 -18.33
C GLN A 71 -20.05 3.75 -17.59
N ALA A 72 -19.65 3.33 -16.39
CA ALA A 72 -18.79 4.04 -15.43
C ALA A 72 -17.38 3.41 -15.32
N MET A 73 -16.86 2.89 -16.43
CA MET A 73 -15.48 2.40 -16.52
C MET A 73 -14.46 3.50 -16.18
N GLN A 74 -13.26 3.12 -15.74
CA GLN A 74 -12.15 4.07 -15.63
C GLN A 74 -11.83 4.61 -17.04
N LYS A 75 -11.75 5.93 -17.19
CA LYS A 75 -11.66 6.61 -18.50
C LYS A 75 -10.44 7.51 -18.66
N SER A 76 -9.89 8.02 -17.57
CA SER A 76 -8.76 8.97 -17.62
C SER A 76 -7.45 8.29 -17.25
N GLU A 77 -6.34 8.76 -17.82
CA GLU A 77 -4.99 8.33 -17.43
C GLU A 77 -4.70 8.57 -15.94
N VAL A 78 -5.21 9.65 -15.33
CA VAL A 78 -5.05 9.89 -13.88
C VAL A 78 -5.67 8.75 -13.05
N GLN A 79 -6.89 8.32 -13.37
CA GLN A 79 -7.55 7.19 -12.72
C GLN A 79 -6.75 5.88 -12.89
N ARG A 80 -6.14 5.68 -14.05
CA ARG A 80 -5.27 4.53 -14.31
C ARG A 80 -4.02 4.60 -13.43
N LEU A 81 -3.31 5.73 -13.45
CA LEU A 81 -2.12 5.96 -12.62
C LEU A 81 -2.41 5.73 -11.14
N MET A 82 -3.51 6.27 -10.62
CA MET A 82 -3.93 6.04 -9.23
C MET A 82 -4.13 4.55 -8.91
N ALA A 83 -4.79 3.81 -9.80
CA ALA A 83 -5.05 2.38 -9.59
C ALA A 83 -3.76 1.55 -9.68
N GLU A 84 -2.88 1.84 -10.63
CA GLU A 84 -1.60 1.12 -10.76
C GLU A 84 -0.64 1.44 -9.61
N THR A 85 -0.58 2.69 -9.15
CA THR A 85 0.21 3.06 -7.96
C THR A 85 -0.24 2.28 -6.72
N LEU A 86 -1.56 2.14 -6.52
CA LEU A 86 -2.09 1.33 -5.42
C LEU A 86 -1.66 -0.14 -5.53
N ARG A 87 -1.76 -0.75 -6.72
CA ARG A 87 -1.36 -2.15 -6.93
C ARG A 87 0.13 -2.36 -6.69
N ALA A 88 0.98 -1.51 -7.26
CA ALA A 88 2.43 -1.59 -7.11
C ALA A 88 2.85 -1.45 -5.63
N ARG A 89 2.23 -0.52 -4.88
CA ARG A 89 2.49 -0.38 -3.44
C ARG A 89 2.06 -1.62 -2.66
N SER A 90 0.88 -2.18 -2.96
CA SER A 90 0.40 -3.41 -2.31
C SER A 90 1.28 -4.62 -2.62
N GLU A 91 1.83 -4.72 -3.84
CA GLU A 91 2.76 -5.79 -4.23
C GLU A 91 4.08 -5.71 -3.45
N LEU A 92 4.66 -4.50 -3.31
CA LEU A 92 5.83 -4.29 -2.47
C LEU A 92 5.57 -4.69 -1.01
N ILE A 93 4.41 -4.30 -0.45
CA ILE A 93 4.01 -4.67 0.92
C ILE A 93 3.87 -6.20 1.03
N ALA A 94 3.21 -6.85 0.07
CA ALA A 94 3.01 -8.29 0.06
C ALA A 94 4.34 -9.06 0.03
N ALA A 95 5.34 -8.56 -0.71
CA ALA A 95 6.68 -9.15 -0.77
C ALA A 95 7.43 -9.14 0.58
N LEU A 96 7.02 -8.28 1.53
CA LEU A 96 7.61 -8.21 2.88
C LEU A 96 6.92 -9.14 3.89
N ILE A 97 5.75 -9.69 3.58
CA ILE A 97 5.00 -10.55 4.49
C ILE A 97 5.81 -11.82 4.79
N GLY A 98 6.05 -12.09 6.07
CA GLY A 98 6.83 -13.23 6.54
C GLY A 98 8.34 -13.00 6.60
N LEU A 99 8.84 -11.82 6.20
CA LEU A 99 10.26 -11.47 6.34
C LEU A 99 10.61 -11.25 7.82
N PRO A 100 11.57 -12.00 8.40
CA PRO A 100 12.02 -11.76 9.76
C PRO A 100 12.66 -10.36 9.90
N ALA A 101 12.34 -9.65 10.99
CA ALA A 101 12.85 -8.30 11.22
C ALA A 101 14.38 -8.20 11.17
N GLY A 102 15.10 -9.23 11.65
CA GLY A 102 16.57 -9.27 11.60
C GLY A 102 17.15 -9.38 10.18
N LEU A 103 16.35 -9.69 9.17
CA LEU A 103 16.77 -9.73 7.76
C LEU A 103 16.54 -8.41 7.02
N LEU A 104 15.82 -7.45 7.61
CA LEU A 104 15.59 -6.14 6.99
C LEU A 104 16.91 -5.42 6.67
N ASP A 105 17.89 -5.55 7.56
CA ASP A 105 19.20 -4.90 7.49
C ASP A 105 20.33 -5.88 7.13
N ALA A 106 20.00 -7.11 6.76
CA ALA A 106 20.99 -8.10 6.37
C ALA A 106 21.56 -7.81 4.97
N THR A 107 22.83 -8.14 4.76
CA THR A 107 23.47 -8.06 3.45
C THR A 107 22.87 -9.11 2.52
N VAL A 108 22.33 -8.67 1.39
CA VAL A 108 21.86 -9.55 0.33
C VAL A 108 23.02 -9.85 -0.63
N PRO A 109 23.31 -11.12 -0.97
CA PRO A 109 24.40 -11.45 -1.87
C PRO A 109 24.28 -10.76 -3.23
N ASN A 110 25.36 -10.12 -3.67
CA ASN A 110 25.46 -9.36 -4.93
C ASN A 110 24.60 -8.09 -4.99
N GLU A 111 23.96 -7.70 -3.89
CA GLU A 111 23.23 -6.45 -3.78
C GLU A 111 24.02 -5.45 -2.94
N GLN A 112 23.92 -4.18 -3.30
CA GLN A 112 24.53 -3.09 -2.55
C GLN A 112 23.62 -2.58 -1.42
N TRP A 113 22.34 -2.93 -1.49
CA TRP A 113 21.31 -2.44 -0.57
C TRP A 113 20.71 -3.60 0.24
N THR A 114 20.31 -3.28 1.46
CA THR A 114 19.46 -4.13 2.29
C THR A 114 18.00 -4.04 1.83
N ILE A 115 17.15 -4.96 2.29
CA ILE A 115 15.72 -4.94 1.97
C ILE A 115 15.06 -3.65 2.48
N ARG A 116 15.43 -3.19 3.69
CA ARG A 116 14.97 -1.91 4.23
C ARG A 116 15.32 -0.75 3.30
N GLN A 117 16.58 -0.66 2.87
CA GLN A 117 17.05 0.40 1.99
C GLN A 117 16.35 0.40 0.62
N MET A 118 16.05 -0.78 0.05
CA MET A 118 15.25 -0.89 -1.19
C MET A 118 13.83 -0.32 -1.01
N ALA A 119 13.17 -0.62 0.11
CA ALA A 119 11.84 -0.12 0.42
C ALA A 119 11.85 1.39 0.72
N GLU A 120 12.81 1.87 1.51
CA GLU A 120 12.98 3.29 1.86
C GLU A 120 13.32 4.12 0.62
N HIS A 121 14.20 3.64 -0.27
CA HIS A 121 14.46 4.25 -1.58
C HIS A 121 13.17 4.43 -2.40
N THR A 122 12.31 3.40 -2.43
CA THR A 122 11.02 3.47 -3.15
C THR A 122 10.09 4.52 -2.54
N ILE A 123 10.00 4.59 -1.20
CA ILE A 123 9.19 5.58 -0.50
C ILE A 123 9.73 6.99 -0.75
N TYR A 124 11.05 7.17 -0.63
CA TYR A 124 11.73 8.44 -0.83
C TYR A 124 11.37 9.05 -2.18
N TRP A 125 11.56 8.31 -3.28
CA TRP A 125 11.36 8.83 -4.63
C TRP A 125 9.88 9.05 -4.97
N GLU A 126 8.99 8.19 -4.46
CA GLU A 126 7.55 8.44 -4.58
C GLU A 126 7.18 9.75 -3.88
N ARG A 127 7.61 9.96 -2.63
CA ARG A 127 7.28 11.18 -1.89
C ARG A 127 7.88 12.41 -2.53
N HIS A 128 9.18 12.39 -2.83
CA HIS A 128 9.87 13.49 -3.46
C HIS A 128 9.14 13.96 -4.73
N SER A 129 8.79 13.03 -5.63
CA SER A 129 8.11 13.36 -6.89
C SER A 129 6.64 13.81 -6.72
N VAL A 130 5.88 13.15 -5.84
CA VAL A 130 4.45 13.48 -5.62
C VAL A 130 4.29 14.77 -4.83
N ASP A 131 5.16 15.04 -3.85
CA ASP A 131 5.17 16.30 -3.10
C ASP A 131 5.59 17.48 -3.98
N GLU A 132 6.56 17.29 -4.88
CA GLU A 132 6.91 18.30 -5.88
C GLU A 132 5.73 18.59 -6.82
N LEU A 133 5.06 17.55 -7.35
CA LEU A 133 3.86 17.71 -8.16
C LEU A 133 2.77 18.49 -7.40
N ALA A 134 2.53 18.12 -6.14
CA ALA A 134 1.53 18.76 -5.30
C ALA A 134 1.84 20.26 -5.12
N ARG A 135 3.08 20.61 -4.78
CA ARG A 135 3.52 22.00 -4.64
C ARG A 135 3.45 22.78 -5.96
N ARG A 136 4.09 22.28 -7.02
CA ARG A 136 4.30 23.06 -8.24
C ARG A 136 3.07 23.17 -9.13
N ARG A 137 2.14 22.21 -9.04
CA ARG A 137 0.99 22.12 -9.98
C ARG A 137 -0.37 22.10 -9.30
N LEU A 138 -0.44 21.71 -8.02
CA LEU A 138 -1.70 21.48 -7.32
C LEU A 138 -1.88 22.36 -6.07
N ALA A 139 -0.97 23.29 -5.77
CA ALA A 139 -1.02 24.11 -4.55
C ALA A 139 -2.33 24.90 -4.38
N GLU A 140 -2.94 25.35 -5.46
CA GLU A 140 -4.24 26.05 -5.41
C GLU A 140 -5.43 25.10 -5.10
N ARG A 141 -5.22 23.80 -5.26
CA ARG A 141 -6.26 22.76 -5.13
C ARG A 141 -6.09 21.87 -3.90
N LEU A 142 -4.88 21.80 -3.34
CA LEU A 142 -4.55 20.94 -2.21
C LEU A 142 -3.94 21.77 -1.09
N SER A 143 -4.42 21.57 0.14
CA SER A 143 -3.71 22.01 1.33
C SER A 143 -2.50 21.10 1.56
N PHE A 144 -1.31 21.66 1.49
CA PHE A 144 -0.09 20.92 1.80
C PHE A 144 -0.06 20.56 3.30
N GLN A 145 0.31 19.33 3.62
CA GLN A 145 0.58 18.86 4.98
C GLN A 145 1.93 18.14 4.96
N PRO A 146 2.80 18.36 5.95
CA PRO A 146 4.05 17.62 6.07
C PRO A 146 3.78 16.12 6.10
N SER A 147 4.57 15.35 5.36
CA SER A 147 4.48 13.88 5.38
C SER A 147 4.86 13.36 6.77
N ALA A 148 4.11 12.35 7.26
CA ALA A 148 4.48 11.64 8.49
C ALA A 148 5.73 10.75 8.32
N LEU A 149 6.27 10.65 7.10
CA LEU A 149 7.41 9.81 6.71
C LEU A 149 8.74 10.59 6.79
N ALA A 150 8.89 11.46 7.78
CA ALA A 150 10.07 12.32 7.93
C ALA A 150 11.36 11.56 8.27
N ASP A 151 11.22 10.30 8.66
CA ASP A 151 12.29 9.37 9.04
C ASP A 151 12.80 8.50 7.88
N VAL A 152 12.22 8.60 6.69
CA VAL A 152 12.68 7.85 5.51
C VAL A 152 14.03 8.37 5.03
N VAL A 153 15.00 7.46 4.86
CA VAL A 153 16.36 7.77 4.41
C VAL A 153 16.67 6.97 3.14
N ASP A 154 17.04 7.68 2.08
CA ASP A 154 17.57 7.06 0.87
C ASP A 154 19.08 6.78 1.05
N PRO A 155 19.58 5.60 0.65
CA PRO A 155 20.99 5.24 0.82
C PRO A 155 21.97 6.08 -0.01
N ILE A 156 21.49 6.73 -1.10
CA ILE A 156 22.28 7.59 -2.00
C ILE A 156 22.05 9.08 -1.69
N TYR A 157 20.85 9.48 -1.29
CA TYR A 157 20.46 10.90 -1.18
C TYR A 157 20.24 11.37 0.27
N GLY A 158 20.31 10.47 1.25
CA GLY A 158 20.13 10.80 2.65
C GLY A 158 18.66 10.99 3.04
N PRO A 159 18.35 11.76 4.10
CA PRO A 159 16.99 11.89 4.61
C PRO A 159 16.07 12.56 3.59
N LEU A 160 14.82 12.10 3.52
CA LEU A 160 13.76 12.74 2.73
C LEU A 160 13.66 14.22 3.13
N PRO A 161 13.92 15.17 2.21
CA PRO A 161 13.81 16.58 2.51
C PRO A 161 12.43 16.91 3.06
N GLN A 162 12.39 17.53 4.23
CA GLN A 162 11.14 18.08 4.72
C GLN A 162 10.73 19.19 3.78
N VAL A 163 9.50 19.12 3.32
CA VAL A 163 9.03 19.98 2.23
C VAL A 163 9.08 21.44 2.66
N ASP A 164 10.03 22.17 2.11
CA ASP A 164 10.06 23.62 2.10
C ASP A 164 9.37 24.12 0.81
N PRO A 165 8.31 24.96 0.90
CA PRO A 165 7.63 25.49 -0.26
C PRO A 165 8.54 26.31 -1.20
N ASP A 166 9.64 26.87 -0.68
CA ASP A 166 10.59 27.68 -1.45
C ASP A 166 11.81 26.88 -1.95
N ASP A 167 11.94 25.61 -1.54
CA ASP A 167 13.04 24.76 -1.97
C ASP A 167 12.80 24.19 -3.38
N HIS A 168 13.76 24.47 -4.26
CA HIS A 168 13.77 24.10 -5.67
C HIS A 168 14.98 23.24 -6.03
N GLU A 169 15.81 22.88 -5.06
CA GLU A 169 17.02 22.11 -5.31
C GLU A 169 16.69 20.64 -5.54
N THR A 170 17.29 20.07 -6.59
CA THR A 170 17.30 18.63 -6.78
C THR A 170 18.22 18.02 -5.70
N PRO A 171 17.78 16.98 -4.98
CA PRO A 171 18.64 16.30 -4.02
C PRO A 171 19.95 15.89 -4.67
N THR A 172 21.07 16.27 -4.06
CA THR A 172 22.40 15.87 -4.52
C THR A 172 22.81 14.58 -3.80
N PRO A 173 23.44 13.61 -4.47
CA PRO A 173 23.95 12.42 -3.81
C PRO A 173 24.86 12.79 -2.63
N ILE A 174 24.77 12.07 -1.52
CA ILE A 174 25.62 12.25 -0.34
C ILE A 174 26.99 11.54 -0.48
N LEU A 175 27.31 11.07 -1.69
CA LEU A 175 28.53 10.32 -2.04
C LEU A 175 29.57 11.20 -2.74
#